data_AF-A0A7W1MYF6-F1
#
_entry.id   AF-A0A7W1MYF6-F1
#
_cell.length_a   1.000
_cell.length_b   1.000
_cell.length_c   1.000
_cell.angle_alpha   90.00
_cell.angle_beta   90.00
_cell.angle_gamma   90.00
#
_symmetry.space_group_name_H-M   'P 1'
#
loop_
_entity.id
_entity.type
_entity.pdbx_description
1 polymer ?
#
loop_
_entity_poly.entity_id
_entity_poly.type
_entity_poly.pdbx_seq_one_letter_code
_entity_poly.pdbx_strand_id
1 'polypeptide(L)'
;ELADLIVNSSRVFSATQARDDELAETIRVFPSFLRETRSTMVRLQRFARDTRPLVNDLKPVADELGPTVRDLGAFGPDLAATFKSLDPLIEESRVTLPEGARLLRGLEPFLEAAHTFLPEFNPALSYLDFQKQQLSDFISVPGAATAGTLPEKRRGESGGPTGPRHYLPQVAFINNRSFEVSKRRLSNERGNSYLAPNALLRQRPFGMLESFDCRPSGGEKPNARERFPPCFVQPPMLFDGNKYPRLQRGKAPVKPAPFTGNEGTAPASP
;
A
#
# COMPACT_ATOMS: atom_id res chain seq x y z
N GLU A 1 -52.26 104.81 11.61
CA GLU A 1 -51.63 104.27 12.84
C GLU A 1 -52.55 103.44 13.74
N LEU A 2 -53.88 103.68 13.81
CA LEU A 2 -54.77 102.87 14.68
C LEU A 2 -55.03 101.42 14.19
N ALA A 3 -54.96 101.16 12.88
CA ALA A 3 -55.23 99.85 12.30
C ALA A 3 -54.12 98.81 12.56
N ASP A 4 -52.85 99.23 12.56
CA ASP A 4 -51.71 98.34 12.82
C ASP A 4 -51.63 97.89 14.28
N LEU A 5 -52.10 98.71 15.22
CA LEU A 5 -52.14 98.37 16.64
C LEU A 5 -53.16 97.25 16.94
N ILE A 6 -54.29 97.24 16.23
CA ILE A 6 -55.35 96.23 16.39
C ILE A 6 -54.93 94.89 15.77
N VAL A 7 -54.31 94.91 14.58
CA VAL A 7 -53.83 93.68 13.93
C VAL A 7 -52.65 93.06 14.70
N ASN A 8 -51.73 93.88 15.22
CA ASN A 8 -50.64 93.38 16.05
C ASN A 8 -51.14 92.85 17.41
N SER A 9 -52.12 93.50 18.03
CA SER A 9 -52.75 92.98 19.26
C SER A 9 -53.45 91.65 19.02
N SER A 10 -54.19 91.50 17.90
CA SER A 10 -54.87 90.24 17.53
C SER A 10 -53.90 89.09 17.27
N ARG A 11 -52.72 89.36 16.68
CA ARG A 11 -51.66 88.36 16.50
C ARG A 11 -51.05 87.92 17.82
N VAL A 12 -50.82 88.86 18.73
CA VAL A 12 -50.30 88.54 20.07
C VAL A 12 -51.29 87.68 20.85
N PHE A 13 -52.58 88.03 20.88
CA PHE A 13 -53.59 87.22 21.56
C PHE A 13 -53.77 85.82 20.95
N SER A 14 -53.77 85.71 19.62
CA SER A 14 -53.89 84.40 18.94
C SER A 14 -52.64 83.53 19.19
N ALA A 15 -51.46 84.13 19.27
CA ALA A 15 -50.23 83.43 19.60
C ALA A 15 -50.20 82.97 21.08
N THR A 16 -50.76 83.76 22.01
CA THR A 16 -50.91 83.35 23.41
C THR A 16 -51.93 82.22 23.56
N GLN A 17 -53.06 82.28 22.84
CA GLN A 17 -54.09 81.24 22.89
C GLN A 17 -53.62 79.91 22.28
N ALA A 18 -52.87 79.95 21.17
CA ALA A 18 -52.25 78.76 20.59
C ALA A 18 -51.21 78.12 21.53
N ARG A 19 -50.53 78.92 22.37
CA ARG A 19 -49.59 78.42 23.39
C ARG A 19 -50.30 77.77 24.58
N ASP A 20 -51.45 78.28 24.99
CA ASP A 20 -52.23 77.67 26.08
C ASP A 20 -52.83 76.31 25.67
N ASP A 21 -53.27 76.16 24.42
CA ASP A 21 -53.78 74.88 23.91
C ASP A 21 -52.67 73.82 23.79
N GLU A 22 -51.47 74.21 23.32
CA GLU A 22 -50.28 73.33 23.24
C GLU A 22 -49.82 72.89 24.65
N LEU A 23 -49.87 73.78 25.64
CA LEU A 23 -49.56 73.48 27.03
C LEU A 23 -50.61 72.56 27.65
N ALA A 24 -51.90 72.79 27.37
CA ALA A 24 -52.99 71.96 27.85
C ALA A 24 -52.96 70.55 27.25
N GLU A 25 -52.61 70.41 25.97
CA GLU A 25 -52.41 69.11 25.32
C GLU A 25 -51.22 68.36 25.94
N THR A 26 -50.11 69.06 26.19
CA THR A 26 -48.94 68.49 26.88
C THR A 26 -49.31 67.98 28.28
N ILE A 27 -50.09 68.75 29.05
CA ILE A 27 -50.55 68.34 30.39
C ILE A 27 -51.51 67.13 30.32
N ARG A 28 -52.29 66.98 29.25
CA ARG A 28 -53.18 65.81 29.05
C ARG A 28 -52.43 64.55 28.65
N VAL A 29 -51.35 64.67 27.87
CA VAL A 29 -50.60 63.52 27.30
C VAL A 29 -49.50 63.02 28.25
N PHE A 30 -48.90 63.89 29.06
CA PHE A 30 -47.81 63.51 29.96
C PHE A 30 -48.13 62.33 30.92
N PRO A 31 -49.35 62.23 31.50
CA PRO A 31 -49.69 61.11 32.39
C PRO A 31 -49.79 59.74 31.72
N SER A 32 -50.21 59.66 30.44
CA SER A 32 -50.21 58.38 29.70
C SER A 32 -48.78 57.98 29.33
N PHE A 33 -47.99 58.91 28.82
CA PHE A 33 -46.57 58.69 28.49
C PHE A 33 -45.76 58.18 29.70
N LEU A 34 -45.94 58.79 30.88
CA LEU A 34 -45.28 58.35 32.10
C LEU A 34 -45.73 56.94 32.55
N ARG A 35 -47.02 56.60 32.41
CA ARG A 35 -47.53 55.26 32.73
C ARG A 35 -46.99 54.19 31.78
N GLU A 36 -46.93 54.48 30.49
CA GLU A 36 -46.39 53.57 29.48
C GLU A 36 -44.88 53.40 29.65
N THR A 37 -44.14 54.46 29.94
CA THR A 37 -42.71 54.40 30.27
C THR A 37 -42.46 53.54 31.50
N ARG A 38 -43.30 53.67 32.54
CA ARG A 38 -43.22 52.84 33.74
C ARG A 38 -43.52 51.37 33.45
N SER A 39 -44.56 51.10 32.66
CA SER A 39 -44.92 49.73 32.24
C SER A 39 -43.79 49.07 31.44
N THR A 40 -43.21 49.81 30.49
CA THR A 40 -42.05 49.35 29.69
C THR A 40 -40.86 49.06 30.58
N MET A 41 -40.54 49.90 31.56
CA MET A 41 -39.44 49.64 32.49
C MET A 41 -39.68 48.44 33.41
N VAL A 42 -40.91 48.22 33.87
CA VAL A 42 -41.25 47.02 34.65
C VAL A 42 -41.10 45.75 33.80
N ARG A 43 -41.52 45.79 32.53
CA ARG A 43 -41.35 44.67 31.60
C ARG A 43 -39.88 44.41 31.29
N LEU A 44 -39.07 45.45 31.11
CA LEU A 44 -37.63 45.33 30.90
C LEU A 44 -36.93 44.76 32.13
N GLN A 45 -37.29 45.20 33.33
CA GLN A 45 -36.77 44.65 34.58
C GLN A 45 -37.15 43.18 34.78
N ARG A 46 -38.38 42.80 34.42
CA ARG A 46 -38.82 41.40 34.48
C ARG A 46 -38.07 40.54 33.46
N PHE A 47 -38.01 40.99 32.21
CA PHE A 47 -37.22 40.33 31.16
C PHE A 47 -35.74 40.16 31.57
N ALA A 48 -35.12 41.20 32.13
CA ALA A 48 -33.75 41.14 32.61
C ALA A 48 -33.57 40.17 33.79
N ARG A 49 -34.55 40.05 34.69
CA ARG A 49 -34.50 39.05 35.78
C ARG A 49 -34.71 37.63 35.28
N ASP A 50 -35.69 37.43 34.41
CA ASP A 50 -36.07 36.10 33.89
C ASP A 50 -35.01 35.54 32.94
N THR A 51 -34.29 36.41 32.24
CA THR A 51 -33.21 36.03 31.31
C THR A 51 -31.85 35.89 32.02
N ARG A 52 -31.72 36.35 33.28
CA ARG A 52 -30.47 36.28 34.04
C ARG A 52 -29.98 34.85 34.28
N PRO A 53 -30.84 33.87 34.65
CA PRO A 53 -30.43 32.47 34.74
C PRO A 53 -29.93 31.94 33.40
N LEU A 54 -30.66 32.18 32.30
CA LEU A 54 -30.26 31.74 30.96
C LEU A 54 -28.89 32.31 30.53
N VAL A 55 -28.65 33.60 30.80
CA VAL A 55 -27.35 34.24 30.52
C VAL A 55 -26.24 33.64 31.40
N ASN A 56 -26.53 33.33 32.66
CA ASN A 56 -25.57 32.68 33.56
C ASN A 56 -25.30 31.22 33.17
N ASP A 57 -26.28 30.50 32.62
CA ASP A 57 -26.14 29.11 32.17
C ASP A 57 -25.35 29.03 30.84
N LEU A 58 -25.51 30.04 29.97
CA LEU A 58 -24.78 30.14 28.70
C LEU A 58 -23.35 30.65 28.86
N LYS A 59 -23.02 31.34 29.96
CA LYS A 59 -21.70 31.93 30.17
C LYS A 59 -20.58 30.88 30.29
N PRO A 60 -20.70 29.81 31.09
CA PRO A 60 -19.71 28.72 31.13
C PRO A 60 -19.53 28.06 29.75
N VAL A 61 -20.62 27.84 29.01
CA VAL A 61 -20.58 27.23 27.68
C VAL A 61 -19.82 28.14 26.69
N ALA A 62 -20.03 29.45 26.75
CA ALA A 62 -19.28 30.41 25.95
C ALA A 62 -17.80 30.51 26.37
N ASP A 63 -17.52 30.43 27.68
CA ASP A 63 -16.16 30.44 28.23
C ASP A 63 -15.38 29.16 27.84
N GLU A 64 -16.06 28.02 27.71
CA GLU A 64 -15.49 26.74 27.24
C GLU A 64 -15.30 26.68 25.71
N LEU A 65 -16.20 27.32 24.94
CA LEU A 65 -16.08 27.41 23.48
C LEU A 65 -15.04 28.44 23.03
N GLY A 66 -14.75 29.45 23.84
CA GLY A 66 -13.78 30.52 23.53
C GLY A 66 -12.39 29.99 23.14
N PRO A 67 -11.78 29.09 23.94
CA PRO A 67 -10.53 28.41 23.57
C PRO A 67 -10.62 27.63 22.26
N THR A 68 -11.68 26.83 22.06
CA THR A 68 -11.84 26.03 20.83
C THR A 68 -11.98 26.88 19.58
N VAL A 69 -12.72 28.00 19.64
CA VAL A 69 -12.84 28.95 18.53
C VAL A 69 -11.51 29.69 18.28
N ARG A 70 -10.76 30.00 19.35
CA ARG A 70 -9.42 30.60 19.24
C ARG A 70 -8.40 29.63 18.63
N ASP A 71 -8.44 28.37 19.02
CA ASP A 71 -7.58 27.30 18.48
C ASP A 71 -7.90 27.01 17.02
N LEU A 72 -9.19 27.01 16.65
CA LEU A 72 -9.62 26.90 15.25
C LEU A 72 -9.19 28.12 14.42
N GLY A 73 -9.25 29.32 15.01
CA GLY A 73 -8.72 30.55 14.41
C GLY A 73 -7.21 30.53 14.23
N ALA A 74 -6.47 29.91 15.15
CA ALA A 74 -5.02 29.70 15.05
C ALA A 74 -4.64 28.67 13.98
N PHE A 75 -5.53 27.71 13.69
CA PHE A 75 -5.35 26.73 12.61
C PHE A 75 -5.64 27.30 11.21
N GLY A 76 -6.39 28.40 11.13
CA GLY A 76 -6.79 29.05 9.87
C GLY A 76 -5.62 29.48 8.98
N PRO A 77 -4.59 30.17 9.50
CA PRO A 77 -3.40 30.53 8.74
C PRO A 77 -2.62 29.33 8.19
N ASP A 78 -2.48 28.25 8.96
CA ASP A 78 -1.78 27.04 8.55
C ASP A 78 -2.55 26.27 7.46
N LEU A 79 -3.88 26.24 7.57
CA LEU A 79 -4.74 25.69 6.53
C LEU A 79 -4.66 26.51 5.23
N ALA A 80 -4.68 27.85 5.35
CA ALA A 80 -4.54 28.76 4.21
C ALA A 80 -3.15 28.67 3.56
N ALA A 81 -2.10 28.49 4.36
CA ALA A 81 -0.74 28.25 3.89
C ALA A 81 -0.66 26.90 3.17
N THR A 82 -1.27 25.85 3.72
CA THR A 82 -1.34 24.53 3.09
C THR A 82 -2.05 24.58 1.74
N PHE A 83 -3.20 25.26 1.64
CA PHE A 83 -3.89 25.43 0.36
C PHE A 83 -3.06 26.24 -0.66
N LYS A 84 -2.40 27.32 -0.24
CA LYS A 84 -1.44 28.04 -1.10
C LYS A 84 -0.25 27.19 -1.53
N SER A 85 0.22 26.27 -0.68
CA SER A 85 1.29 25.32 -1.01
C SER A 85 0.81 24.21 -1.95
N LEU A 86 -0.50 23.96 -2.02
CA LEU A 86 -1.10 23.03 -2.98
C LEU A 86 -1.36 23.66 -4.34
N ASP A 87 -1.52 24.99 -4.45
CA ASP A 87 -1.77 25.67 -5.74
C ASP A 87 -0.72 25.34 -6.82
N PRO A 88 0.60 25.36 -6.55
CA PRO A 88 1.60 24.94 -7.54
C PRO A 88 1.46 23.47 -7.95
N LEU A 89 1.13 22.59 -7.00
CA LEU A 89 0.91 21.17 -7.27
C LEU A 89 -0.36 20.96 -8.11
N ILE A 90 -1.42 21.74 -7.86
CA ILE A 90 -2.66 21.72 -8.62
C ILE A 90 -2.41 22.23 -10.04
N GLU A 91 -1.69 23.34 -10.22
CA GLU A 91 -1.34 23.85 -11.55
C GLU A 91 -0.44 22.88 -12.33
N GLU A 92 0.58 22.31 -11.70
CA GLU A 92 1.40 21.27 -12.32
C GLU A 92 0.53 20.06 -12.72
N SER A 93 -0.37 19.62 -11.84
CA SER A 93 -1.28 18.51 -12.13
C SER A 93 -2.21 18.77 -13.32
N ARG A 94 -2.59 20.03 -13.60
CA ARG A 94 -3.40 20.39 -14.79
C ARG A 94 -2.66 20.10 -16.09
N VAL A 95 -1.33 20.07 -16.06
CA VAL A 95 -0.48 19.73 -17.20
C VAL A 95 -0.10 18.24 -17.17
N THR A 96 0.39 17.75 -16.03
CA THR A 96 0.90 16.38 -15.91
C THR A 96 -0.20 15.31 -15.97
N LEU A 97 -1.41 15.58 -15.45
CA LEU A 97 -2.51 14.60 -15.47
C LEU A 97 -3.01 14.34 -16.91
N PRO A 98 -3.27 15.36 -17.76
CA PRO A 98 -3.58 15.11 -19.16
C PRO A 98 -2.47 14.41 -19.93
N GLU A 99 -1.20 14.72 -19.65
CA GLU A 99 -0.05 14.05 -20.27
C GLU A 99 0.05 12.58 -19.85
N GLY A 100 -0.09 12.29 -18.56
CA GLY A 100 -0.22 10.93 -18.04
C GLY A 100 -1.40 10.19 -18.66
N ALA A 101 -2.55 10.85 -18.80
CA ALA A 101 -3.72 10.27 -19.48
C ALA A 101 -3.51 10.05 -20.99
N ARG A 102 -2.70 10.88 -21.67
CA ARG A 102 -2.30 10.65 -23.07
C ARG A 102 -1.31 9.50 -23.18
N LEU A 103 -0.34 9.41 -22.27
CA LEU A 103 0.60 8.30 -22.18
C LEU A 103 -0.12 6.97 -21.94
N LEU A 104 -1.04 6.93 -20.97
CA LEU A 104 -1.83 5.74 -20.64
C LEU A 104 -2.73 5.31 -21.81
N ARG A 105 -3.37 6.26 -22.51
CA ARG A 105 -4.11 5.97 -23.75
C ARG A 105 -3.19 5.47 -24.87
N GLY A 106 -1.97 6.01 -24.98
CA GLY A 106 -0.97 5.53 -25.93
C GLY A 106 -0.44 4.14 -25.58
N LEU A 107 -0.40 3.79 -24.29
CA LEU A 107 -0.03 2.48 -23.77
C LEU A 107 -1.18 1.47 -23.81
N GLU A 108 -2.43 1.90 -24.02
CA GLU A 108 -3.61 1.03 -24.03
C GLU A 108 -3.46 -0.19 -24.95
N PRO A 109 -3.01 -0.08 -26.21
CA PRO A 109 -2.82 -1.25 -27.07
C PRO A 109 -1.72 -2.20 -26.55
N PHE A 110 -0.68 -1.65 -25.93
CA PHE A 110 0.37 -2.45 -25.30
C PHE A 110 -0.16 -3.15 -24.05
N LEU A 111 -0.94 -2.47 -23.21
CA LEU A 111 -1.55 -3.04 -22.01
C LEU A 111 -2.58 -4.11 -22.36
N GLU A 112 -3.36 -3.95 -23.44
CA GLU A 112 -4.27 -4.97 -23.97
C GLU A 112 -3.51 -6.20 -24.48
N ALA A 113 -2.45 -5.99 -25.26
CA ALA A 113 -1.59 -7.07 -25.74
C ALA A 113 -0.90 -7.80 -24.56
N ALA A 114 -0.39 -7.03 -23.59
CA ALA A 114 0.20 -7.56 -22.37
C ALA A 114 -0.84 -8.29 -21.52
N HIS A 115 -2.08 -7.81 -21.41
CA HIS A 115 -3.15 -8.49 -20.68
C HIS A 115 -3.50 -9.87 -21.29
N THR A 116 -3.27 -10.06 -22.59
CA THR A 116 -3.41 -11.38 -23.23
C THR A 116 -2.27 -12.33 -22.85
N PHE A 117 -1.05 -11.80 -22.68
CA PHE A 117 0.16 -12.59 -22.40
C PHE A 117 0.42 -12.83 -20.90
N LEU A 118 0.21 -11.83 -20.05
CA LEU A 118 0.55 -11.86 -18.63
C LEU A 118 -0.15 -13.01 -17.87
N PRO A 119 -1.43 -13.33 -18.13
CA PRO A 119 -2.07 -14.49 -17.53
C PRO A 119 -1.43 -15.82 -17.93
N GLU A 120 -0.83 -15.91 -19.12
CA GLU A 120 -0.07 -17.08 -19.57
C GLU A 120 1.24 -17.26 -18.81
N PHE A 121 1.74 -16.19 -18.19
CA PHE A 121 2.94 -16.23 -17.38
C PHE A 121 2.67 -16.65 -15.92
N ASN A 122 1.41 -16.55 -15.46
CA ASN A 122 1.03 -16.94 -14.10
C ASN A 122 1.42 -18.38 -13.72
N PRO A 123 1.24 -19.41 -14.58
CA PRO A 123 1.70 -20.77 -14.28
C PRO A 123 3.21 -20.86 -14.07
N ALA A 124 4.01 -20.09 -14.81
CA ALA A 124 5.46 -20.05 -14.63
C ALA A 124 5.83 -19.41 -13.28
N LEU A 125 5.21 -18.29 -12.93
CA LEU A 125 5.39 -17.64 -11.62
C LEU A 125 4.99 -18.54 -10.46
N SER A 126 3.86 -19.22 -10.59
CA SER A 126 3.37 -20.20 -9.61
C SER A 126 4.36 -21.34 -9.40
N TYR A 127 4.99 -21.86 -10.46
CA TYR A 127 6.03 -22.89 -10.33
C TYR A 127 7.35 -22.34 -9.77
N LEU A 128 7.73 -21.10 -10.11
CA LEU A 128 8.90 -20.46 -9.53
C LEU A 128 8.74 -20.20 -8.02
N ASP A 129 7.55 -19.82 -7.57
CA ASP A 129 7.24 -19.72 -6.13
C ASP A 129 7.35 -21.09 -5.45
N PHE A 130 6.87 -22.15 -6.10
CA PHE A 130 7.06 -23.52 -5.60
C PHE A 130 8.53 -23.95 -5.55
N GLN A 131 9.39 -23.44 -6.44
CA GLN A 131 10.85 -23.71 -6.48
C GLN A 131 11.69 -22.59 -5.84
N LYS A 132 11.08 -21.76 -4.98
CA LYS A 132 11.75 -20.55 -4.47
C LYS A 132 13.04 -20.82 -3.71
N GLN A 133 13.19 -21.99 -3.10
CA GLN A 133 14.44 -22.38 -2.43
C GLN A 133 15.57 -22.54 -3.45
N GLN A 134 15.34 -23.28 -4.54
CA GLN A 134 16.31 -23.48 -5.62
C GLN A 134 16.69 -22.14 -6.25
N LEU A 135 15.69 -21.27 -6.46
CA LEU A 135 15.92 -19.95 -7.02
C LEU A 135 16.75 -19.07 -6.08
N SER A 136 16.44 -19.11 -4.78
CA SER A 136 17.21 -18.43 -3.75
C SER A 136 18.66 -18.94 -3.74
N ASP A 137 18.86 -20.25 -3.67
CA ASP A 137 20.19 -20.87 -3.65
C ASP A 137 20.98 -20.50 -4.92
N PHE A 138 20.36 -20.54 -6.10
CA PHE A 138 20.99 -20.15 -7.35
C PHE A 138 21.46 -18.69 -7.36
N ILE A 139 20.69 -17.78 -6.75
CA ILE A 139 21.03 -16.35 -6.69
C ILE A 139 22.07 -16.06 -5.60
N SER A 140 22.00 -16.75 -4.44
CA SER A 140 22.81 -16.42 -3.26
C SER A 140 24.16 -17.15 -3.20
N VAL A 141 24.25 -18.35 -3.79
CA VAL A 141 25.45 -19.21 -3.71
C VAL A 141 26.61 -18.85 -4.68
N PRO A 142 26.45 -18.14 -5.81
CA PRO A 142 27.55 -17.91 -6.76
C PRO A 142 28.81 -17.29 -6.14
N GLY A 143 28.66 -16.35 -5.20
CA GLY A 143 29.80 -15.71 -4.53
C GLY A 143 30.66 -16.70 -3.74
N ALA A 144 30.04 -17.68 -3.07
CA ALA A 144 30.76 -18.76 -2.40
C ALA A 144 31.36 -19.76 -3.39
N ALA A 145 30.66 -20.04 -4.49
CA ALA A 145 31.15 -20.96 -5.54
C ALA A 145 32.40 -20.43 -6.25
N THR A 146 32.55 -19.11 -6.39
CA THR A 146 33.72 -18.46 -7.01
C THR A 146 34.75 -17.94 -6.01
N ALA A 147 34.63 -18.28 -4.72
CA ALA A 147 35.53 -17.81 -3.68
C ALA A 147 36.94 -18.42 -3.76
N GLY A 148 37.16 -19.45 -4.59
CA GLY A 148 38.48 -20.04 -4.81
C GLY A 148 39.45 -19.04 -5.42
N THR A 149 40.56 -18.76 -4.74
CA THR A 149 41.60 -17.83 -5.22
C THR A 149 42.83 -18.57 -5.71
N LEU A 150 43.42 -18.09 -6.81
CA LEU A 150 44.77 -18.47 -7.25
C LEU A 150 45.78 -17.40 -6.80
N PRO A 151 47.06 -17.77 -6.60
CA PRO A 151 48.12 -16.79 -6.32
C PRO A 151 48.15 -15.69 -7.38
N GLU A 152 48.45 -14.47 -6.96
CA GLU A 152 48.59 -13.35 -7.88
C GLU A 152 49.71 -13.63 -8.89
N LYS A 153 49.41 -13.34 -10.16
CA LYS A 153 50.33 -13.59 -11.26
C LYS A 153 51.50 -12.60 -11.21
N ARG A 154 52.74 -13.07 -11.30
CA ARG A 154 53.92 -12.18 -11.33
C ARG A 154 54.08 -11.56 -12.71
N ARG A 155 54.60 -10.32 -12.76
CA ARG A 155 54.91 -9.62 -14.02
C ARG A 155 55.94 -10.44 -14.82
N GLY A 156 55.54 -10.96 -15.99
CA GLY A 156 56.40 -11.78 -16.86
C GLY A 156 55.89 -13.19 -17.13
N GLU A 157 54.91 -13.70 -16.38
CA GLU A 157 54.27 -15.00 -16.70
C GLU A 157 53.37 -14.88 -17.95
N SER A 158 53.34 -15.91 -18.80
CA SER A 158 52.51 -15.96 -20.01
C SER A 158 51.02 -16.20 -19.68
N GLY A 159 50.10 -15.62 -20.47
CA GLY A 159 48.65 -15.92 -20.42
C GLY A 159 47.82 -15.08 -19.42
N GLY A 160 47.01 -14.15 -19.93
CA GLY A 160 45.98 -13.40 -19.17
C GLY A 160 46.47 -12.20 -18.33
N PRO A 161 45.54 -11.36 -17.84
CA PRO A 161 45.82 -10.11 -17.13
C PRO A 161 46.53 -10.30 -15.78
N THR A 162 47.29 -9.31 -15.34
CA THR A 162 47.84 -9.22 -13.97
C THR A 162 46.74 -8.75 -12.99
N GLY A 163 46.57 -9.45 -11.86
CA GLY A 163 45.62 -9.09 -10.80
C GLY A 163 45.10 -10.30 -10.00
N PRO A 164 44.16 -10.08 -9.06
CA PRO A 164 43.50 -11.15 -8.30
C PRO A 164 42.83 -12.16 -9.23
N ARG A 165 43.08 -13.46 -9.01
CA ARG A 165 42.55 -14.54 -9.84
C ARG A 165 41.61 -15.42 -9.02
N HIS A 166 40.40 -15.61 -9.54
CA HIS A 166 39.42 -16.53 -8.97
C HIS A 166 39.22 -17.73 -9.89
N TYR A 167 38.86 -18.88 -9.33
CA TYR A 167 38.49 -20.07 -10.08
C TYR A 167 37.22 -20.69 -9.50
N LEU A 168 36.42 -21.27 -10.39
CA LEU A 168 35.25 -22.07 -10.06
C LEU A 168 35.61 -23.54 -10.29
N PRO A 169 35.80 -24.37 -9.25
CA PRO A 169 36.02 -25.79 -9.46
C PRO A 169 34.74 -26.41 -10.03
N GLN A 170 34.83 -26.92 -11.25
CA GLN A 170 33.75 -27.66 -11.90
C GLN A 170 34.17 -29.12 -12.04
N VAL A 171 33.30 -30.04 -11.62
CA VAL A 171 33.46 -31.48 -11.87
C VAL A 171 32.40 -31.90 -12.88
N ALA A 172 32.84 -32.24 -14.08
CA ALA A 172 31.99 -32.83 -15.10
C ALA A 172 32.28 -34.34 -15.17
N PHE A 173 31.24 -35.16 -14.98
CA PHE A 173 31.34 -36.60 -15.18
C PHE A 173 31.13 -36.90 -16.67
N ILE A 174 32.22 -36.81 -17.44
CA ILE A 174 32.24 -37.12 -18.86
C ILE A 174 32.69 -38.57 -19.03
N ASN A 175 31.82 -39.40 -19.59
CA ASN A 175 32.13 -40.79 -19.93
C ASN A 175 31.50 -41.15 -21.28
N ASN A 176 31.61 -42.42 -21.69
CA ASN A 176 31.02 -42.88 -22.95
C ASN A 176 29.51 -42.59 -23.06
N ARG A 177 28.77 -42.59 -21.94
CA ARG A 177 27.33 -42.25 -21.93
C ARG A 177 27.03 -40.78 -22.19
N SER A 178 28.02 -39.89 -22.06
CA SER A 178 27.85 -38.46 -22.34
C SER A 178 27.80 -38.15 -23.83
N PHE A 179 28.39 -39.01 -24.68
CA PHE A 179 28.49 -38.80 -26.13
C PHE A 179 27.80 -39.89 -26.96
N GLU A 180 27.45 -41.03 -26.36
CA GLU A 180 26.72 -42.09 -27.01
C GLU A 180 25.22 -41.99 -26.73
N VAL A 181 24.40 -41.99 -27.80
CA VAL A 181 22.95 -42.15 -27.68
C VAL A 181 22.66 -43.61 -27.32
N SER A 182 22.60 -43.91 -26.02
CA SER A 182 22.23 -45.24 -25.57
C SER A 182 20.73 -45.50 -25.79
N LYS A 183 20.41 -46.58 -26.51
CA LYS A 183 19.01 -47.03 -26.70
C LYS A 183 18.43 -47.73 -25.46
N ARG A 184 19.25 -48.04 -24.45
CA ARG A 184 18.85 -48.76 -23.23
C ARG A 184 19.43 -48.12 -21.98
N ARG A 185 18.60 -48.00 -20.95
CA ARG A 185 18.99 -47.50 -19.63
C ARG A 185 19.65 -48.63 -18.84
N LEU A 186 20.77 -48.32 -18.19
CA LEU A 186 21.55 -49.31 -17.43
C LEU A 186 21.00 -49.43 -16.01
N SER A 187 21.18 -50.60 -15.38
CA SER A 187 20.62 -50.88 -14.05
C SER A 187 21.21 -50.03 -12.93
N ASN A 188 22.31 -49.32 -13.16
CA ASN A 188 22.90 -48.36 -12.22
C ASN A 188 22.57 -46.88 -12.52
N GLU A 189 21.63 -46.61 -13.43
CA GLU A 189 21.25 -45.25 -13.80
C GLU A 189 20.32 -44.60 -12.76
N ARG A 190 20.62 -43.35 -12.35
CA ARG A 190 19.89 -42.60 -11.31
C ARG A 190 19.41 -41.22 -11.77
N GLY A 191 19.19 -41.05 -13.08
CA GLY A 191 18.83 -39.77 -13.67
C GLY A 191 17.49 -39.22 -13.15
N ASN A 192 17.49 -37.93 -12.80
CA ASN A 192 16.29 -37.16 -12.49
C ASN A 192 16.51 -35.68 -12.84
N SER A 193 15.77 -35.16 -13.82
CA SER A 193 15.84 -33.76 -14.24
C SER A 193 14.82 -32.86 -13.55
N TYR A 194 13.90 -33.45 -12.76
CA TYR A 194 12.78 -32.76 -12.15
C TYR A 194 12.80 -32.98 -10.64
N LEU A 195 13.87 -32.51 -10.01
CA LEU A 195 14.06 -32.62 -8.56
C LEU A 195 12.99 -31.82 -7.81
N ALA A 196 12.42 -32.44 -6.78
CA ALA A 196 11.53 -31.75 -5.85
C ALA A 196 12.30 -30.67 -5.06
N PRO A 197 11.63 -29.59 -4.59
CA PRO A 197 12.31 -28.51 -3.89
C PRO A 197 13.10 -28.95 -2.63
N ASN A 198 12.67 -30.02 -1.97
CA ASN A 198 13.32 -30.60 -0.80
C ASN A 198 14.23 -31.79 -1.11
N ALA A 199 14.57 -32.06 -2.39
CA ALA A 199 15.36 -33.23 -2.78
C ALA A 199 16.74 -33.29 -2.08
N LEU A 200 17.41 -32.15 -1.89
CA LEU A 200 18.69 -32.09 -1.16
C LEU A 200 18.54 -32.37 0.34
N LEU A 201 17.41 -32.03 0.95
CA LEU A 201 17.12 -32.36 2.35
C LEU A 201 16.88 -33.86 2.50
N ARG A 202 16.10 -34.42 1.57
CA ARG A 202 15.77 -35.84 1.49
C ARG A 202 16.97 -36.71 1.12
N GLN A 203 17.93 -36.17 0.38
CA GLN A 203 19.18 -36.86 0.05
C GLN A 203 19.97 -37.28 1.29
N ARG A 204 19.91 -36.50 2.39
CA ARG A 204 20.70 -36.78 3.60
C ARG A 204 20.37 -38.17 4.20
N PRO A 205 19.11 -38.52 4.50
CA PRO A 205 18.77 -39.85 4.98
C PRO A 205 18.92 -40.96 3.92
N PHE A 206 18.68 -40.68 2.63
CA PHE A 206 18.78 -41.70 1.57
C PHE A 206 20.22 -42.00 1.10
N GLY A 207 21.19 -41.13 1.42
CA GLY A 207 22.55 -41.22 0.90
C GLY A 207 22.67 -40.95 -0.61
N MET A 208 21.59 -40.53 -1.27
CA MET A 208 21.56 -40.19 -2.71
C MET A 208 20.40 -39.25 -3.02
N LEU A 209 20.46 -38.62 -4.20
CA LEU A 209 19.27 -38.01 -4.81
C LEU A 209 18.34 -39.07 -5.39
N GLU A 210 17.05 -38.88 -5.17
CA GLU A 210 16.02 -39.76 -5.70
C GLU A 210 15.97 -39.72 -7.23
N SER A 211 15.77 -40.90 -7.82
CA SER A 211 15.70 -41.10 -9.26
C SER A 211 14.30 -40.83 -9.79
N PHE A 212 14.20 -40.46 -11.08
CA PHE A 212 12.89 -40.30 -11.72
C PHE A 212 12.10 -41.63 -11.71
N ASP A 213 12.80 -42.73 -11.96
CA ASP A 213 12.32 -44.10 -11.79
C ASP A 213 13.48 -45.09 -11.58
N CYS A 214 13.15 -46.25 -11.01
CA CYS A 214 14.09 -47.35 -10.78
C CYS A 214 13.79 -48.56 -11.68
N ARG A 215 13.08 -48.39 -12.81
CA ARG A 215 12.78 -49.50 -13.73
C ARG A 215 14.04 -50.20 -14.26
N PRO A 216 15.13 -49.49 -14.62
CA PRO A 216 16.36 -50.15 -15.06
C PRO A 216 16.97 -51.08 -14.01
N SER A 217 16.75 -50.80 -12.73
CA SER A 217 17.22 -51.61 -11.59
C SER A 217 16.26 -52.75 -11.21
N GLY A 218 15.12 -52.88 -11.90
CA GLY A 218 14.06 -53.80 -11.52
C GLY A 218 13.28 -53.37 -10.26
N GLY A 219 13.12 -52.06 -10.06
CA GLY A 219 12.43 -51.47 -8.90
C GLY A 219 13.38 -50.81 -7.91
N GLU A 220 12.83 -50.34 -6.79
CA GLU A 220 13.61 -49.70 -5.72
C GLU A 220 14.63 -50.66 -5.11
N LYS A 221 15.82 -50.12 -4.82
CA LYS A 221 16.97 -50.86 -4.28
C LYS A 221 17.56 -50.03 -3.13
N PRO A 222 17.06 -50.14 -1.89
CA PRO A 222 17.51 -49.30 -0.78
C PRO A 222 18.98 -49.58 -0.38
N ASN A 223 19.45 -50.80 -0.61
CA ASN A 223 20.82 -51.19 -0.30
C ASN A 223 21.75 -50.98 -1.48
N ALA A 224 22.83 -50.23 -1.27
CA ALA A 224 23.93 -50.11 -2.22
C ALA A 224 24.59 -51.48 -2.46
N ARG A 225 25.03 -51.73 -3.68
CA ARG A 225 25.91 -52.85 -4.04
C ARG A 225 27.11 -52.30 -4.82
N GLU A 226 28.15 -53.11 -4.94
CA GLU A 226 29.34 -52.72 -5.70
C GLU A 226 28.95 -52.25 -7.12
N ARG A 227 29.32 -51.02 -7.50
CA ARG A 227 28.96 -50.35 -8.78
C ARG A 227 27.46 -50.08 -9.02
N PHE A 228 26.62 -50.36 -8.04
CA PHE A 228 25.18 -50.08 -8.06
C PHE A 228 24.80 -49.21 -6.86
N PRO A 229 24.71 -47.88 -7.03
CA PRO A 229 24.18 -47.04 -5.97
C PRO A 229 22.76 -47.51 -5.62
N PRO A 230 22.26 -47.25 -4.41
CA PRO A 230 20.88 -47.57 -4.11
C PRO A 230 19.94 -46.79 -5.05
N CYS A 231 18.65 -47.11 -5.11
CA CYS A 231 17.68 -46.45 -5.96
C CYS A 231 16.38 -46.22 -5.21
N PHE A 232 16.03 -44.95 -5.04
CA PHE A 232 14.74 -44.50 -4.51
C PHE A 232 14.01 -43.73 -5.60
N VAL A 233 12.70 -43.95 -5.72
CA VAL A 233 11.87 -43.25 -6.68
C VAL A 233 11.36 -41.96 -6.07
N GLN A 234 11.60 -40.83 -6.74
CA GLN A 234 11.02 -39.57 -6.29
C GLN A 234 9.49 -39.66 -6.37
N PRO A 235 8.76 -39.32 -5.30
CA PRO A 235 7.32 -39.23 -5.34
C PRO A 235 6.89 -38.10 -6.30
N PRO A 236 5.66 -38.15 -6.84
CA PRO A 236 5.13 -37.02 -7.57
C PRO A 236 5.19 -35.72 -6.74
N MET A 237 5.40 -34.60 -7.40
CA MET A 237 5.56 -33.31 -6.72
C MET A 237 4.24 -32.86 -6.10
N LEU A 238 4.34 -32.15 -4.97
CA LEU A 238 3.20 -31.54 -4.28
C LEU A 238 2.54 -30.41 -5.09
N PHE A 239 3.19 -29.94 -6.15
CA PHE A 239 2.69 -28.88 -7.02
C PHE A 239 1.44 -29.28 -7.80
N ASP A 240 1.55 -30.29 -8.65
CA ASP A 240 0.49 -30.75 -9.56
C ASP A 240 0.22 -32.27 -9.45
N GLY A 241 0.86 -32.96 -8.51
CA GLY A 241 0.76 -34.41 -8.36
C GLY A 241 1.46 -35.20 -9.47
N ASN A 242 2.27 -34.55 -10.31
CA ASN A 242 3.06 -35.20 -11.35
C ASN A 242 4.55 -35.22 -11.00
N LYS A 243 5.30 -36.17 -11.56
CA LYS A 243 6.77 -36.16 -11.48
C LYS A 243 7.42 -35.16 -12.42
N TYR A 244 6.74 -34.89 -13.53
CA TYR A 244 7.13 -33.89 -14.50
C TYR A 244 6.08 -32.77 -14.45
N PRO A 245 6.44 -31.55 -14.04
CA PRO A 245 5.49 -30.47 -13.91
C PRO A 245 5.03 -30.08 -15.30
N ARG A 246 3.73 -30.19 -15.55
CA ARG A 246 3.13 -29.74 -16.81
C ARG A 246 2.35 -28.46 -16.55
N LEU A 247 3.02 -27.33 -16.75
CA LEU A 247 2.38 -26.03 -16.63
C LEU A 247 1.28 -25.92 -17.69
N GLN A 248 0.05 -25.67 -17.23
CA GLN A 248 -1.11 -25.55 -18.10
C GLN A 248 -1.54 -24.09 -18.14
N ARG A 249 -1.87 -23.62 -19.35
CA ARG A 249 -2.47 -22.32 -19.59
C ARG A 249 -3.64 -22.08 -18.63
N GLY A 250 -3.62 -20.92 -17.96
CA GLY A 250 -4.64 -20.50 -17.00
C GLY A 250 -4.65 -21.24 -15.66
N LYS A 251 -3.76 -22.21 -15.41
CA LYS A 251 -3.65 -22.92 -14.12
C LYS A 251 -2.39 -22.51 -13.37
N ALA A 252 -2.56 -21.68 -12.35
CA ALA A 252 -1.47 -21.17 -11.51
C ALA A 252 -1.75 -21.47 -10.02
N PRO A 253 -1.62 -22.73 -9.57
CA PRO A 253 -1.89 -23.09 -8.19
C PRO A 253 -0.83 -22.47 -7.26
N VAL A 254 -1.25 -21.74 -6.24
CA VAL A 254 -0.33 -21.29 -5.18
C VAL A 254 -0.18 -22.45 -4.21
N LYS A 255 0.99 -23.10 -4.23
CA LYS A 255 1.32 -24.24 -3.37
C LYS A 255 2.58 -23.91 -2.58
N PRO A 256 2.57 -24.07 -1.24
CA PRO A 256 3.78 -23.89 -0.48
C PRO A 256 4.82 -24.93 -0.93
N ALA A 257 6.05 -24.46 -1.14
CA ALA A 257 7.18 -25.36 -1.35
C ALA A 257 7.38 -26.23 -0.10
N PRO A 258 7.82 -27.49 -0.24
CA PRO A 258 8.20 -28.29 0.90
C PRO A 258 9.46 -27.69 1.56
N PHE A 259 9.36 -27.35 2.85
CA PHE A 259 10.43 -26.74 3.64
C PHE A 259 10.96 -27.63 4.76
N THR A 260 10.18 -28.63 5.21
CA THR A 260 10.53 -29.44 6.39
C THR A 260 10.78 -30.90 6.00
N GLY A 261 12.06 -31.25 5.80
CA GLY A 261 12.51 -32.64 5.71
C GLY A 261 11.87 -33.42 4.54
N ASN A 262 11.02 -34.39 4.88
CA ASN A 262 10.58 -35.48 4.01
C ASN A 262 9.16 -35.31 3.43
N GLU A 263 8.63 -34.09 3.41
CA GLU A 263 7.34 -33.79 2.78
C GLU A 263 7.25 -34.33 1.34
N GLY A 264 6.15 -34.98 1.01
CA GLY A 264 5.93 -35.58 -0.30
C GLY A 264 4.50 -36.09 -0.45
N THR A 265 4.11 -36.44 -1.68
CA THR A 265 2.80 -37.05 -1.98
C THR A 265 2.65 -38.47 -1.43
N ALA A 266 3.76 -39.09 -1.02
CA ALA A 266 3.82 -40.38 -0.35
C ALA A 266 4.85 -40.29 0.79
N PRO A 267 4.70 -41.10 1.86
CA PRO A 267 5.69 -41.15 2.93
C PRO A 267 7.05 -41.57 2.37
N ALA A 268 8.10 -40.85 2.75
CA ALA A 268 9.47 -41.23 2.43
C ALA A 268 9.81 -42.56 3.12
N SER A 269 10.23 -43.57 2.36
CA SER A 269 10.70 -44.85 2.88
C SER A 269 12.23 -44.94 2.72
N PRO A 270 13.02 -44.47 3.70
CA PRO A 270 14.47 -44.66 3.71
C PRO A 270 14.87 -46.14 3.79
#